data_AF-A0A2V9VH75-F1
#
_entry.id   AF-A0A2V9VH75-F1
#
_cell.length_a   1.000
_cell.length_b   1.000
_cell.length_c   1.000
_cell.angle_alpha   90.00
_cell.angle_beta   90.00
_cell.angle_gamma   90.00
#
_symmetry.space_group_name_H-M   'P 1'
#
loop_
_entity.id
_entity.type
_entity.pdbx_description
1 polymer ?
#
loop_
_entity_poly.entity_id
_entity_poly.type
_entity_poly.pdbx_seq_one_letter_code
_entity_poly.pdbx_strand_id
1 'polypeptide(L)'
;MVRIRSLKPNVTREQAILQFSSTGIPRMFRNVAFGRLRSVAELYLPFRLFQVTIINRGASQHQLVALDSVTGTLDPFQFDHVPTDADVISLDTRNCPRAHLEDAVIKELLIAKLRRLLYSRGFFRMRALEIH
;
A
#
# COMPACT_ATOMS: atom_id res chain seq x y z
N MET A 1 21.41 0.68 -12.56
CA MET A 1 20.34 -0.02 -11.81
C MET A 1 20.64 0.14 -10.34
N VAL A 2 19.61 0.19 -9.48
CA VAL A 2 19.77 0.31 -8.03
C VAL A 2 19.38 -1.01 -7.39
N ARG A 3 20.20 -1.47 -6.44
CA ARG A 3 19.88 -2.64 -5.63
C ARG A 3 18.94 -2.23 -4.50
N ILE A 4 17.77 -2.85 -4.45
CA ILE A 4 16.76 -2.57 -3.42
C ILE A 4 16.42 -3.83 -2.62
N ARG A 5 15.86 -3.61 -1.43
CA ARG A 5 15.19 -4.64 -0.63
C ARG A 5 13.68 -4.44 -0.81
N SER A 6 13.01 -5.47 -1.32
CA SER A 6 11.56 -5.46 -1.56
C SER A 6 10.89 -6.57 -0.77
N LEU A 7 9.64 -6.35 -0.36
CA LEU A 7 8.80 -7.47 0.09
C LEU A 7 8.68 -8.50 -1.03
N LYS A 8 8.58 -9.77 -0.63
CA LYS A 8 8.28 -10.87 -1.54
C LYS A 8 6.96 -10.59 -2.24
N PRO A 9 6.91 -10.69 -3.58
CA PRO A 9 5.66 -10.51 -4.30
C PRO A 9 4.72 -11.67 -4.01
N ASN A 10 3.47 -11.37 -3.64
CA ASN A 10 2.40 -12.37 -3.57
C ASN A 10 1.92 -12.81 -4.96
N VAL A 11 2.17 -11.98 -5.98
CA VAL A 11 1.79 -12.22 -7.37
C VAL A 11 3.01 -12.02 -8.26
N THR A 12 3.38 -13.05 -9.02
CA THR A 12 4.48 -12.97 -9.98
C THR A 12 4.05 -12.24 -11.26
N ARG A 13 5.01 -11.78 -12.05
CA ARG A 13 4.75 -11.19 -13.37
C ARG A 13 3.93 -12.11 -14.26
N GLU A 14 4.23 -13.39 -14.28
CA GLU A 14 3.52 -14.39 -15.08
C GLU A 14 2.08 -14.54 -14.61
N GLN A 15 1.86 -14.60 -13.29
CA GLN A 15 0.52 -14.63 -12.70
C GLN A 15 -0.28 -13.37 -13.03
N ALA A 16 0.36 -12.18 -12.97
CA ALA A 16 -0.27 -10.92 -13.36
C ALA A 16 -0.63 -10.89 -14.85
N ILE A 17 0.27 -11.36 -15.73
CA ILE A 17 -0.02 -11.49 -17.16
C ILE A 17 -1.19 -12.42 -17.36
N LEU A 18 -1.16 -13.62 -16.76
CA LEU A 18 -2.24 -14.62 -16.88
C LEU A 18 -3.57 -14.04 -16.40
N GLN A 19 -3.60 -13.36 -15.25
CA GLN A 19 -4.81 -12.73 -14.74
C GLN A 19 -5.35 -11.68 -15.71
N PHE A 20 -4.48 -10.85 -16.27
CA PHE A 20 -4.88 -9.79 -17.20
C PHE A 20 -5.08 -10.27 -18.65
N SER A 21 -4.61 -11.46 -19.01
CA SER A 21 -4.77 -12.09 -20.33
C SER A 21 -5.84 -13.17 -20.36
N SER A 22 -6.34 -13.62 -19.20
CA SER A 22 -7.30 -14.72 -19.05
C SER A 22 -8.55 -14.54 -19.91
N THR A 23 -8.99 -15.65 -20.50
CA THR A 23 -10.08 -15.74 -21.47
C THR A 23 -11.44 -15.82 -20.79
N GLY A 24 -12.39 -14.95 -21.18
CA GLY A 24 -13.79 -14.99 -20.74
C GLY A 24 -14.57 -13.68 -21.00
N ILE A 25 -15.87 -13.67 -20.70
CA ILE A 25 -16.76 -12.48 -20.77
C ILE A 25 -16.15 -11.22 -20.11
N PRO A 26 -15.39 -11.30 -18.98
CA PRO A 26 -14.72 -10.13 -18.39
C PRO A 26 -13.72 -9.44 -19.32
N ARG A 27 -13.07 -10.17 -20.25
CA ARG A 27 -12.14 -9.61 -21.23
C ARG A 27 -12.84 -8.73 -22.27
N MET A 28 -14.09 -9.04 -22.64
CA MET A 28 -14.82 -8.26 -23.64
C MET A 28 -15.17 -6.87 -23.11
N PHE A 29 -15.74 -6.79 -21.91
CA PHE A 29 -16.03 -5.52 -21.24
C PHE A 29 -14.76 -4.72 -20.91
N ARG A 30 -13.69 -5.40 -20.47
CA ARG A 30 -12.42 -4.75 -20.16
C ARG A 30 -11.69 -4.22 -21.40
N ASN A 31 -11.67 -4.97 -22.51
CA ASN A 31 -11.02 -4.50 -23.74
C ASN A 31 -11.73 -3.26 -24.31
N VAL A 32 -13.05 -3.15 -24.12
CA VAL A 32 -13.81 -1.96 -24.52
C VAL A 32 -13.47 -0.76 -23.62
N ALA A 33 -13.33 -0.96 -22.31
CA ALA A 33 -13.05 0.14 -21.37
C ALA A 33 -11.56 0.53 -21.26
N PHE A 34 -10.63 -0.42 -21.41
CA PHE A 34 -9.20 -0.24 -21.11
C PHE A 34 -8.26 -0.72 -22.23
N GLY A 35 -8.79 -1.25 -23.34
CA GLY A 35 -8.00 -1.77 -24.45
C GLY A 35 -7.33 -3.12 -24.16
N ARG A 36 -6.60 -3.62 -25.17
CA ARG A 36 -5.83 -4.88 -25.06
C ARG A 36 -4.60 -4.65 -24.19
N LEU A 37 -4.26 -5.61 -23.33
CA LEU A 37 -3.00 -5.60 -22.59
C LEU A 37 -1.82 -5.57 -23.57
N ARG A 38 -1.00 -4.51 -23.52
CA ARG A 38 0.19 -4.35 -24.37
C ARG A 38 1.49 -4.70 -23.65
N SER A 39 1.58 -4.34 -22.37
CA SER A 39 2.78 -4.53 -21.56
C SER A 39 2.43 -4.60 -20.08
N VAL A 40 3.23 -5.34 -19.33
CA VAL A 40 3.22 -5.36 -17.85
C VAL A 40 4.61 -4.93 -17.38
N ALA A 41 4.64 -3.92 -16.50
CA ALA A 41 5.83 -3.42 -15.85
C ALA A 41 5.70 -3.60 -14.34
N GLU A 42 6.80 -4.01 -13.70
CA GLU A 42 6.90 -4.08 -12.25
C GLU A 42 7.36 -2.72 -11.72
N LEU A 43 6.65 -2.18 -10.73
CA LEU A 43 6.98 -0.93 -10.05
C LEU A 43 7.15 -1.23 -8.56
N TYR A 44 8.27 -0.80 -8.00
CA TYR A 44 8.60 -1.02 -6.58
C TYR A 44 8.46 0.30 -5.84
N LEU A 45 7.42 0.42 -5.01
CA LEU A 45 7.16 1.65 -4.28
C LEU A 45 7.83 1.62 -2.90
N PRO A 46 8.72 2.58 -2.58
CA PRO A 46 9.25 2.70 -1.23
C PRO A 46 8.14 3.13 -0.28
N PHE A 47 8.10 2.57 0.92
CA PHE A 47 7.13 2.89 1.96
C PHE A 47 7.79 3.07 3.33
N ARG A 48 7.07 3.70 4.25
CA ARG A 48 7.41 3.76 5.68
C ARG A 48 6.39 2.97 6.47
N LEU A 49 6.87 2.19 7.42
CA LEU A 49 6.07 1.36 8.32
C LEU A 49 5.89 2.07 9.66
N PHE A 50 4.67 2.04 10.19
CA PHE A 50 4.28 2.70 11.43
C PHE A 50 3.49 1.73 12.29
N GLN A 51 3.86 1.66 13.56
CA GLN A 51 3.00 1.09 14.58
C GLN A 51 2.12 2.20 15.13
N VAL A 52 0.82 2.10 14.88
CA VAL A 52 -0.16 3.14 15.20
C VAL A 52 -1.04 2.67 16.34
N THR A 53 -1.30 3.57 17.29
CA THR A 53 -2.29 3.35 18.34
C THR A 53 -3.50 4.25 18.09
N ILE A 54 -4.66 3.63 17.94
CA ILE A 54 -5.94 4.30 17.71
C ILE A 54 -6.76 4.18 18.98
N ILE A 55 -7.13 5.30 19.58
CA ILE A 55 -7.95 5.35 20.79
C ILE A 55 -9.32 5.94 20.43
N ASN A 56 -10.40 5.26 20.79
CA ASN A 56 -11.78 5.75 20.62
C ASN A 56 -12.62 5.38 21.86
N ARG A 57 -13.14 6.39 22.58
CA ARG A 57 -13.84 6.19 23.87
C ARG A 57 -13.07 5.32 24.89
N GLY A 58 -11.75 5.47 24.92
CA GLY A 58 -10.88 4.67 25.80
C GLY A 58 -10.59 3.24 25.32
N ALA A 59 -11.23 2.77 24.24
CA ALA A 59 -10.83 1.54 23.57
C ALA A 59 -9.58 1.80 22.73
N SER A 60 -8.49 1.10 23.02
CA SER A 60 -7.22 1.18 22.28
C SER A 60 -7.12 0.03 21.28
N GLN A 61 -6.72 0.34 20.05
CA GLN A 61 -6.38 -0.63 19.02
C GLN A 61 -4.99 -0.32 18.47
N HIS A 62 -4.14 -1.33 18.42
CA HIS A 62 -2.85 -1.25 17.75
C HIS A 62 -2.96 -1.81 16.34
N GLN A 63 -2.38 -1.11 15.38
CA GLN A 63 -2.31 -1.55 13.99
C GLN A 63 -0.91 -1.27 13.44
N LEU A 64 -0.44 -2.16 12.58
CA LEU A 64 0.77 -1.95 11.81
C LEU A 64 0.37 -1.54 10.39
N VAL A 65 0.78 -0.35 9.99
CA VAL A 65 0.39 0.24 8.71
C VAL A 65 1.59 0.82 7.99
N ALA A 66 1.56 0.79 6.66
CA ALA A 66 2.55 1.46 5.83
C ALA A 66 1.92 2.50 4.92
N LEU A 67 2.67 3.56 4.64
CA LEU A 67 2.30 4.56 3.64
C LEU A 67 3.42 4.70 2.63
N ASP A 68 3.06 4.89 1.35
CA ASP A 68 4.05 5.14 0.31
C ASP A 68 4.82 6.44 0.62
N SER A 69 6.13 6.40 0.39
CA SER A 69 7.05 7.52 0.69
C SER A 69 7.41 8.34 -0.55
N VAL A 70 6.73 8.08 -1.66
CA VAL A 70 6.92 8.82 -2.92
C VAL A 70 6.05 10.05 -2.91
N THR A 71 4.74 9.88 -2.72
CA THR A 71 3.76 10.96 -2.73
C THR A 71 2.82 10.90 -1.52
N GLY A 72 2.73 9.75 -0.85
CA GLY A 72 1.78 9.50 0.23
C GLY A 72 0.33 9.55 -0.26
N THR A 73 0.08 9.32 -1.55
CA THR A 73 -1.27 9.40 -2.13
C THR A 73 -2.04 8.10 -2.00
N LEU A 74 -1.34 6.95 -1.94
CA LEU A 74 -1.99 5.65 -1.85
C LEU A 74 -2.66 5.47 -0.48
N ASP A 75 -3.67 4.61 -0.42
CA ASP A 75 -4.25 4.24 0.86
C ASP A 75 -3.23 3.47 1.70
N PRO A 76 -3.24 3.64 3.04
CA PRO A 76 -2.31 2.91 3.90
C PRO A 76 -2.49 1.40 3.74
N PHE A 77 -1.37 0.70 3.59
CA PHE A 77 -1.32 -0.76 3.57
C PHE A 77 -1.34 -1.27 5.01
N GLN A 78 -2.12 -2.30 5.31
CA GLN A 78 -2.13 -2.94 6.62
C GLN A 78 -1.20 -4.16 6.62
N PHE A 79 -0.48 -4.33 7.72
CA PHE A 79 0.41 -5.46 7.96
C PHE A 79 -0.02 -6.21 9.21
N ASP A 80 0.16 -7.53 9.19
CA ASP A 80 -0.11 -8.38 10.35
C ASP A 80 1.09 -8.40 11.31
N HIS A 81 2.31 -8.30 10.77
CA HIS A 81 3.57 -8.28 11.51
C HIS A 81 4.62 -7.40 10.83
N VAL A 82 5.65 -7.02 11.59
CA VAL A 82 6.80 -6.28 11.03
C VAL A 82 7.56 -7.21 10.08
N PRO A 83 7.75 -6.84 8.80
CA PRO A 83 8.44 -7.70 7.85
C PRO A 83 9.84 -8.06 8.32
N THR A 84 10.16 -9.34 8.24
CA THR A 84 11.47 -9.88 8.61
C THR A 84 12.34 -10.13 7.37
N ASP A 85 13.59 -10.56 7.56
CA ASP A 85 14.45 -10.94 6.44
C ASP A 85 13.88 -12.09 5.61
N ALA A 86 13.04 -12.95 6.21
CA ALA A 86 12.34 -14.01 5.49
C ALA A 86 11.24 -13.49 4.55
N ASP A 87 10.74 -12.28 4.77
CA ASP A 87 9.66 -11.66 3.99
C ASP A 87 10.21 -10.78 2.84
N VAL A 88 11.53 -10.62 2.77
CA VAL A 88 12.20 -9.65 1.91
C VAL A 88 13.13 -10.34 0.91
N ILE A 89 13.23 -9.80 -0.30
CA ILE A 89 14.17 -10.20 -1.34
C ILE A 89 15.04 -9.01 -1.74
N SER A 90 16.27 -9.29 -2.17
CA SER A 90 17.13 -8.30 -2.83
C SER A 90 17.01 -8.43 -4.34
N LEU A 91 16.85 -7.32 -5.03
CA LEU A 91 16.80 -7.29 -6.50
C LEU A 91 17.39 -6.00 -7.05
N ASP A 92 17.88 -6.07 -8.28
CA ASP A 92 18.34 -4.91 -9.04
C ASP A 92 17.24 -4.43 -9.98
N THR A 93 16.88 -3.16 -9.89
CA THR A 93 15.83 -2.58 -10.74
C THR A 93 16.12 -1.13 -11.10
N ARG A 94 15.44 -0.65 -12.14
CA ARG A 94 15.33 0.77 -12.48
C ARG A 94 13.95 1.34 -12.19
N ASN A 95 12.97 0.48 -11.85
CA ASN A 95 11.58 0.86 -11.64
C ASN A 95 11.29 1.04 -10.15
N CYS A 96 12.13 1.81 -9.46
CA CYS A 96 11.94 2.18 -8.07
C CYS A 96 12.06 3.71 -7.96
N PRO A 97 10.94 4.45 -7.89
CA PRO A 97 10.98 5.88 -7.64
C PRO A 97 11.66 6.17 -6.31
N ARG A 98 12.28 7.35 -6.19
CA ARG A 98 12.93 7.77 -4.96
C ARG A 98 11.88 8.10 -3.91
N ALA A 99 12.17 7.79 -2.65
CA ALA A 99 11.42 8.34 -1.53
C ALA A 99 11.65 9.86 -1.48
N HIS A 100 10.58 10.64 -1.46
CA HIS A 100 10.61 12.10 -1.48
C HIS A 100 10.02 12.72 -0.22
N LEU A 101 9.23 11.96 0.55
CA LEU A 101 8.61 12.45 1.77
C LEU A 101 9.55 12.33 2.96
N GLU A 102 9.69 13.43 3.70
CA GLU A 102 10.33 13.45 5.01
C GLU A 102 9.46 12.74 6.05
N ASP A 103 10.12 12.15 7.06
CA ASP A 103 9.46 11.30 8.06
C ASP A 103 8.36 12.04 8.85
N ALA A 104 8.54 13.35 9.11
CA ALA A 104 7.52 14.18 9.74
C ALA A 104 6.26 14.34 8.85
N VAL A 105 6.46 14.64 7.57
CA VAL A 105 5.38 14.88 6.60
C VAL A 105 4.56 13.61 6.39
N ILE A 106 5.22 12.46 6.21
CA ILE A 106 4.53 11.19 6.00
C ILE A 106 3.73 10.75 7.23
N LYS A 107 4.19 11.08 8.45
CA LYS A 107 3.45 10.82 9.69
C LYS A 107 2.15 11.62 9.72
N GLU A 108 2.19 12.91 9.40
CA GLU A 108 0.99 13.75 9.35
C GLU A 108 -0.01 13.27 8.29
N LEU A 109 0.49 12.91 7.10
CA LEU A 109 -0.33 12.34 6.02
C LEU A 109 -1.00 11.02 6.44
N LEU A 110 -0.27 10.14 7.14
CA LEU A 110 -0.81 8.89 7.64
C LEU A 110 -1.95 9.15 8.64
N ILE A 111 -1.74 10.03 9.63
CA ILE A 111 -2.77 10.36 10.63
C ILE A 111 -4.02 10.90 9.93
N ALA A 112 -3.87 11.80 8.96
CA ALA A 112 -4.99 12.35 8.20
C ALA A 112 -5.75 11.26 7.42
N LYS A 113 -5.04 10.33 6.77
CA LYS A 113 -5.64 9.20 6.03
C LYS A 113 -6.36 8.23 6.95
N LEU A 114 -5.74 7.82 8.05
CA LEU A 114 -6.37 6.93 9.02
C LEU A 114 -7.63 7.56 9.61
N ARG A 115 -7.57 8.85 9.95
CA ARG A 115 -8.75 9.60 10.40
C ARG A 115 -9.87 9.56 9.37
N ARG A 116 -9.57 9.81 8.08
CA ARG A 116 -10.55 9.73 6.99
C ARG A 116 -11.16 8.33 6.88
N LEU A 117 -10.35 7.27 6.92
CA LEU A 117 -10.79 5.88 6.85
C LEU A 117 -11.68 5.48 8.04
N LEU A 118 -11.34 5.93 9.24
CA LEU A 118 -12.13 5.65 10.44
C LEU A 118 -13.48 6.36 10.39
N TYR A 119 -13.50 7.63 9.98
CA TYR A 119 -14.76 8.37 9.83
C TYR A 119 -15.65 7.79 8.73
N SER A 120 -15.10 7.31 7.62
CA SER A 120 -15.89 6.67 6.57
C SER A 120 -16.51 5.33 7.01
N ARG A 121 -15.94 4.66 8.01
CA ARG A 121 -16.48 3.41 8.60
C ARG A 121 -17.59 3.64 9.63
N GLY A 122 -17.84 4.88 10.05
CA GLY A 122 -18.92 5.21 10.97
C GLY A 122 -18.66 6.44 11.81
N PHE A 123 -18.75 7.62 11.19
CA PHE A 123 -18.51 8.93 11.83
C PHE A 123 -19.16 9.08 13.21
N PHE A 124 -20.44 8.70 13.34
CA PHE A 124 -21.21 8.82 14.60
C PHE A 124 -20.70 7.91 15.74
N ARG A 125 -19.90 6.88 15.42
CA ARG A 125 -19.27 5.99 16.40
C ARG A 125 -17.94 6.53 16.92
N MET A 126 -17.39 7.58 16.31
CA MET A 126 -16.12 8.19 16.71
C MET A 126 -16.35 9.24 17.79
N ARG A 127 -15.75 9.08 18.98
CA ARG A 127 -15.72 10.10 20.04
C ARG A 127 -14.36 10.10 20.73
N ALA A 128 -13.78 11.29 20.96
CA ALA A 128 -12.44 11.45 21.52
C ALA A 128 -11.39 10.58 20.78
N LEU A 129 -11.35 10.71 19.45
CA LEU A 129 -10.44 9.94 18.61
C LEU A 129 -9.02 10.50 18.73
N GLU A 130 -8.09 9.65 19.13
CA GLU A 130 -6.65 9.94 19.11
C GLU A 130 -5.92 8.90 18.25
N ILE A 131 -4.90 9.35 17.53
CA ILE A 131 -4.05 8.52 16.68
C ILE A 131 -2.61 8.92 16.97
N HIS A 132 -1.83 7.97 17.47
CA HIS A 132 -0.42 8.14 17.86
C HIS A 132 0.50 7.29 17.01
#